data_AF-A0A1M5YK85-F1
#
_entry.id   AF-A0A1M5YK85-F1
#
_cell.length_a   1.000
_cell.length_b   1.000
_cell.length_c   1.000
_cell.angle_alpha   90.00
_cell.angle_beta   90.00
_cell.angle_gamma   90.00
#
_symmetry.space_group_name_H-M   'P 1'
#
loop_
_entity.id
_entity.type
_entity.pdbx_description
1 polymer ?
#
loop_
_entity_poly.entity_id
_entity_poly.type
_entity_poly.pdbx_seq_one_letter_code
_entity_poly.pdbx_strand_id
1 'polypeptide(L)'
;MNDKEVTIGELTGHFFNLSALSKDKQRHELISLLHYYNEETFDISRSLIKETSCYKTQGKNIYHLDRFYIYPKYRGNGVGKIVLDEFIKNISAYVEDNIRYIGLFPDPITDDIEFDSKENMDICERGILVKHLKTFYSSFGFQEMKTNREYMYLDLNKVKWTKSIT
;
A
#
# COMPACT_ATOMS: atom_id res chain seq x y z
N MET A 1 32.41 -11.28 -10.98
CA MET A 1 31.61 -12.21 -10.15
C MET A 1 30.23 -12.26 -10.80
N ASN A 2 29.72 -13.45 -11.13
CA ASN A 2 28.32 -13.58 -11.55
C ASN A 2 27.48 -13.40 -10.30
N ASP A 3 27.03 -12.18 -10.04
CA ASP A 3 26.01 -11.91 -9.03
C ASP A 3 24.74 -12.60 -9.52
N LYS A 4 24.48 -13.79 -8.97
CA LYS A 4 23.20 -14.46 -9.18
C LYS A 4 22.13 -13.59 -8.54
N GLU A 5 21.17 -13.15 -9.34
CA GLU A 5 19.96 -12.52 -8.82
C GLU A 5 19.27 -13.48 -7.85
N VAL A 6 18.86 -12.96 -6.70
CA VAL A 6 18.20 -13.74 -5.65
C VAL A 6 16.86 -13.10 -5.35
N THR A 7 15.78 -13.87 -5.47
CA THR A 7 14.45 -13.46 -5.01
C THR A 7 14.40 -13.49 -3.48
N ILE A 8 14.13 -12.33 -2.89
CA ILE A 8 14.08 -12.15 -1.42
C ILE A 8 12.65 -12.05 -0.86
N GLY A 9 11.65 -11.95 -1.73
CA GLY A 9 10.27 -11.77 -1.35
C GLY A 9 9.40 -11.32 -2.52
N GLU A 10 8.24 -10.77 -2.20
CA GLU A 10 7.21 -10.33 -3.14
C GLU A 10 6.68 -8.95 -2.75
N LEU A 11 6.48 -8.10 -3.75
CA LEU A 11 5.78 -6.83 -3.62
C LEU A 11 4.79 -6.73 -4.79
N THR A 12 3.50 -6.64 -4.48
CA THR A 12 2.43 -6.51 -5.50
C THR A 12 1.44 -5.43 -5.09
N GLY A 13 0.71 -4.93 -6.07
CA GLY A 13 -0.27 -3.88 -5.84
C GLY A 13 -1.00 -3.46 -7.10
N HIS A 14 -1.93 -2.54 -6.91
CA HIS A 14 -2.86 -2.07 -7.93
C HIS A 14 -2.74 -0.55 -8.10
N PHE A 15 -2.56 -0.11 -9.35
CA PHE A 15 -2.51 1.30 -9.70
C PHE A 15 -3.89 1.80 -10.16
N PHE A 16 -4.35 2.90 -9.57
CA PHE A 16 -5.60 3.57 -9.93
C PHE A 16 -5.32 4.94 -10.53
N ASN A 17 -5.48 5.04 -11.85
CA ASN A 17 -5.31 6.28 -12.60
C ASN A 17 -6.55 7.19 -12.50
N LEU A 18 -6.75 7.79 -11.32
CA LEU A 18 -7.84 8.73 -11.08
C LEU A 18 -7.75 9.99 -11.95
N SER A 19 -6.55 10.35 -12.41
CA SER A 19 -6.33 11.54 -13.22
C SER A 19 -6.92 11.41 -14.63
N ALA A 20 -6.73 10.26 -15.27
CA ALA A 20 -7.35 9.93 -16.55
C ALA A 20 -8.88 9.94 -16.43
N LEU A 21 -9.40 9.30 -15.38
CA LEU A 21 -10.84 9.21 -15.11
C LEU A 21 -11.49 10.58 -14.86
N SER A 22 -10.75 11.54 -14.28
CA SER A 22 -11.22 12.91 -14.12
C SER A 22 -11.33 13.65 -15.45
N LYS A 23 -10.51 13.31 -16.45
CA LYS A 23 -10.53 13.95 -17.78
C LYS A 23 -11.68 13.43 -18.64
N ASP A 24 -11.98 12.15 -18.55
CA ASP A 24 -12.95 11.47 -19.42
C ASP A 24 -14.42 11.64 -18.98
N LYS A 25 -14.70 12.43 -17.93
CA LYS A 25 -16.04 12.66 -17.33
C LYS A 25 -16.77 11.38 -16.87
N GLN A 26 -16.15 10.21 -16.90
CA GLN A 26 -16.66 8.92 -16.40
C GLN A 26 -16.67 8.81 -14.86
N ARG A 27 -16.66 9.95 -14.17
CA ARG A 27 -16.51 10.04 -12.71
C ARG A 27 -17.64 9.33 -11.95
N HIS A 28 -18.86 9.42 -12.47
CA HIS A 28 -20.03 8.77 -11.86
C HIS A 28 -19.99 7.25 -12.01
N GLU A 29 -19.46 6.74 -13.12
CA GLU A 29 -19.33 5.32 -13.39
C GLU A 29 -18.26 4.67 -12.49
N LEU A 30 -17.13 5.34 -12.25
CA LEU A 30 -16.11 4.85 -11.32
C LEU A 30 -16.63 4.79 -9.88
N ILE A 31 -17.28 5.85 -9.39
CA ILE A 31 -17.88 5.85 -8.05
C ILE A 31 -18.87 4.69 -7.94
N SER A 32 -19.67 4.46 -8.98
CA SER A 32 -20.62 3.35 -9.02
C SER A 32 -19.92 1.98 -9.03
N LEU A 33 -18.83 1.80 -9.79
CA LEU A 33 -18.01 0.58 -9.80
C LEU A 33 -17.36 0.32 -8.43
N LEU A 34 -16.71 1.33 -7.84
CA LEU A 34 -16.12 1.25 -6.50
C LEU A 34 -17.15 0.98 -5.39
N HIS A 35 -18.42 1.31 -5.63
CA HIS A 35 -19.53 0.99 -4.73
C HIS A 35 -20.12 -0.39 -4.97
N TYR A 36 -19.96 -0.96 -6.17
CA TYR A 36 -20.54 -2.24 -6.56
C TYR A 36 -19.65 -3.43 -6.17
N TYR A 37 -18.32 -3.26 -6.19
CA TYR A 37 -17.39 -4.32 -5.81
C TYR A 37 -17.10 -4.31 -4.31
N ASN A 38 -17.21 -5.50 -3.71
CA ASN A 38 -16.94 -5.75 -2.29
C ASN A 38 -15.57 -6.43 -2.06
N GLU A 39 -14.67 -6.36 -3.05
CA GLU A 39 -13.30 -6.87 -2.90
C GLU A 39 -12.47 -5.89 -2.07
N GLU A 40 -11.56 -6.41 -1.25
CA GLU A 40 -10.75 -5.64 -0.30
C GLU A 40 -10.00 -4.48 -0.96
N THR A 41 -9.41 -4.71 -2.14
CA THR A 41 -8.73 -3.68 -2.94
C THR A 41 -9.63 -2.48 -3.23
N PHE A 42 -10.92 -2.69 -3.50
CA PHE A 42 -11.88 -1.62 -3.75
C PHE A 42 -12.31 -0.92 -2.46
N ASP A 43 -12.43 -1.64 -1.34
CA ASP A 43 -12.77 -1.01 -0.06
C ASP A 43 -11.64 -0.10 0.47
N ILE A 44 -10.39 -0.55 0.35
CA ILE A 44 -9.21 0.27 0.69
C ILE A 44 -9.17 1.52 -0.19
N SER A 45 -9.35 1.36 -1.50
CA SER A 45 -9.34 2.48 -2.46
C SER A 45 -10.47 3.47 -2.17
N ARG A 46 -11.69 2.97 -1.91
CA ARG A 46 -12.85 3.79 -1.53
C ARG A 46 -12.62 4.53 -0.22
N SER A 47 -12.07 3.86 0.78
CA SER A 47 -11.73 4.46 2.08
C SER A 47 -10.70 5.56 1.89
N LEU A 48 -9.66 5.32 1.10
CA LEU A 48 -8.61 6.29 0.80
C LEU A 48 -9.15 7.52 0.04
N ILE A 49 -10.04 7.31 -0.93
CA ILE A 49 -10.71 8.39 -1.68
C ILE A 49 -11.54 9.26 -0.73
N LYS A 50 -12.28 8.65 0.20
CA LYS A 50 -13.05 9.39 1.22
C LYS A 50 -12.14 10.14 2.18
N GLU A 51 -11.10 9.50 2.68
CA GLU A 51 -10.12 10.07 3.63
C GLU A 51 -9.41 11.29 3.06
N THR A 52 -8.95 11.20 1.80
CA THR A 52 -8.07 12.23 1.21
C THR A 52 -8.82 13.22 0.32
N SER A 53 -10.05 12.92 -0.08
CA SER A 53 -10.78 13.67 -1.11
C SER A 53 -9.97 13.85 -2.41
N CYS A 54 -9.06 12.91 -2.73
CA CYS A 54 -8.16 12.97 -3.88
C CYS A 54 -8.88 13.12 -5.23
N TYR A 55 -10.15 12.74 -5.29
CA TYR A 55 -10.99 12.89 -6.47
C TYR A 55 -11.40 14.34 -6.77
N LYS A 56 -11.38 15.26 -5.78
CA LYS A 56 -11.96 16.63 -5.92
C LYS A 56 -11.14 17.57 -6.80
N THR A 57 -9.87 17.28 -7.07
CA THR A 57 -8.93 18.17 -7.80
C THR A 57 -8.16 17.38 -8.85
N GLN A 58 -8.64 17.40 -10.10
CA GLN A 58 -8.06 16.70 -11.27
C GLN A 58 -7.86 15.17 -11.15
N GLY A 59 -8.27 14.55 -10.04
CA GLY A 59 -8.03 13.14 -9.76
C GLY A 59 -6.57 12.89 -9.41
N LYS A 60 -6.24 12.73 -8.12
CA LYS A 60 -4.87 12.38 -7.70
C LYS A 60 -4.75 10.87 -7.60
N ASN A 61 -3.87 10.30 -8.43
CA ASN A 61 -3.65 8.87 -8.54
C ASN A 61 -3.27 8.19 -7.22
N ILE A 62 -3.70 6.94 -7.10
CA ILE A 62 -3.52 6.10 -5.92
C ILE A 62 -2.80 4.81 -6.33
N TYR A 63 -1.95 4.31 -5.45
CA TYR A 63 -1.45 2.94 -5.50
C TYR A 63 -1.94 2.16 -4.28
N HIS A 64 -2.58 1.01 -4.48
CA HIS A 64 -2.89 0.07 -3.42
C HIS A 64 -1.72 -0.92 -3.30
N LEU A 65 -0.97 -0.88 -2.20
CA LEU A 65 0.02 -1.88 -1.87
C LEU A 65 -0.69 -3.09 -1.26
N ASP A 66 -0.85 -4.12 -2.08
CA ASP A 66 -1.64 -5.32 -1.80
C ASP A 66 -0.83 -6.33 -0.99
N ARG A 67 0.40 -6.60 -1.43
CA ARG A 67 1.29 -7.56 -0.79
C ARG A 67 2.68 -6.98 -0.62
N PHE A 68 3.23 -7.13 0.58
CA PHE A 68 4.63 -6.83 0.87
C PHE A 68 5.21 -7.91 1.80
N TYR A 69 5.80 -8.93 1.19
CA TYR A 69 6.29 -10.12 1.88
C TYR A 69 7.79 -10.29 1.69
N ILE A 70 8.52 -10.54 2.77
CA ILE A 70 9.94 -10.92 2.74
C ILE A 70 10.04 -12.36 3.24
N TYR A 71 10.74 -13.25 2.52
CA TYR A 71 10.90 -14.64 2.97
C TYR A 71 11.60 -14.68 4.34
N PRO A 72 11.20 -15.58 5.26
CA PRO A 72 11.70 -15.61 6.63
C PRO A 72 13.24 -15.59 6.73
N LYS A 73 13.93 -16.31 5.85
CA LYS A 73 15.40 -16.38 5.79
C LYS A 73 16.11 -15.06 5.48
N TYR A 74 15.41 -14.04 4.97
CA TYR A 74 15.97 -12.71 4.68
C TYR A 74 15.49 -11.63 5.65
N ARG A 75 14.74 -11.99 6.70
CA ARG A 75 14.29 -11.04 7.74
C ARG A 75 15.40 -10.79 8.77
N GLY A 76 15.25 -9.74 9.57
CA GLY A 76 16.16 -9.41 10.70
C GLY A 76 17.27 -8.41 10.37
N ASN A 77 17.66 -8.26 9.10
CA ASN A 77 18.74 -7.34 8.69
C ASN A 77 18.24 -6.02 8.09
N GLY A 78 17.00 -5.63 8.39
CA GLY A 78 16.41 -4.37 7.86
C GLY A 78 16.07 -4.39 6.37
N VAL A 79 16.15 -5.55 5.71
CA VAL A 79 15.84 -5.72 4.26
C VAL A 79 14.49 -5.12 3.89
N GLY A 80 13.43 -5.45 4.65
CA GLY A 80 12.11 -4.90 4.38
C GLY A 80 12.05 -3.37 4.45
N LYS A 81 12.88 -2.75 5.31
CA LYS A 81 12.94 -1.29 5.38
C LYS A 81 13.58 -0.68 4.14
N ILE A 82 14.64 -1.29 3.64
CA ILE A 82 15.34 -0.84 2.43
C ILE A 82 14.43 -0.98 1.21
N VAL A 83 13.80 -2.15 1.05
CA VAL A 83 12.92 -2.43 -0.10
C VAL A 83 11.72 -1.48 -0.10
N LEU A 84 11.06 -1.28 1.04
CA LEU A 84 9.88 -0.41 1.10
C LEU A 84 10.25 1.06 0.90
N ASP A 85 11.37 1.54 1.46
CA ASP A 85 11.84 2.91 1.24
C ASP A 85 12.16 3.18 -0.24
N GLU A 86 12.84 2.24 -0.89
CA GLU A 86 13.13 2.27 -2.32
C GLU A 86 11.83 2.35 -3.13
N PHE A 87 10.89 1.44 -2.87
CA PHE A 87 9.59 1.42 -3.53
C PHE A 87 8.85 2.76 -3.39
N ILE A 88 8.73 3.30 -2.18
CA ILE A 88 8.02 4.57 -1.93
C ILE A 88 8.68 5.73 -2.70
N LYS A 89 10.01 5.75 -2.82
CA LYS A 89 10.74 6.78 -3.57
C LYS A 89 10.50 6.71 -5.07
N ASN A 90 10.39 5.50 -5.60
CA ASN A 90 10.46 5.27 -7.03
C ASN A 90 9.13 4.80 -7.66
N ILE A 91 8.06 4.61 -6.88
CA ILE A 91 6.80 4.06 -7.39
C ILE A 91 6.23 4.84 -8.57
N SER A 92 6.36 6.17 -8.58
CA SER A 92 5.87 6.98 -9.72
C SER A 92 6.69 6.74 -11.00
N ALA A 93 7.97 6.40 -10.88
CA ALA A 93 8.79 6.00 -12.02
C ALA A 93 8.42 4.58 -12.49
N TYR A 94 8.15 3.66 -11.58
CA TYR A 94 7.78 2.28 -11.90
C TYR A 94 6.45 2.14 -12.62
N VAL A 95 5.48 2.99 -12.29
CA VAL A 95 4.16 3.02 -12.95
C VAL A 95 4.08 4.04 -14.09
N GLU A 96 5.17 4.78 -14.36
CA GLU A 96 5.24 5.85 -15.36
C GLU A 96 4.13 6.92 -15.21
N ASP A 97 3.64 7.13 -13.98
CA ASP A 97 2.61 8.11 -13.67
C ASP A 97 2.80 8.66 -12.24
N ASN A 98 2.34 9.87 -11.98
CA ASN A 98 2.50 10.54 -10.70
C ASN A 98 1.54 9.96 -9.65
N ILE A 99 2.06 9.18 -8.71
CA ILE A 99 1.31 8.67 -7.57
C ILE A 99 1.28 9.70 -6.46
N ARG A 100 0.09 9.97 -5.90
CA ARG A 100 -0.06 10.88 -4.77
C ARG A 100 -0.16 10.15 -3.45
N TYR A 101 -0.90 9.05 -3.43
CA TYR A 101 -1.23 8.31 -2.23
C TYR A 101 -0.94 6.83 -2.40
N ILE A 102 -0.43 6.20 -1.34
CA ILE A 102 -0.33 4.75 -1.22
C ILE A 102 -1.29 4.30 -0.13
N GLY A 103 -2.19 3.36 -0.43
CA GLY A 103 -3.07 2.73 0.56
C GLY A 103 -2.65 1.28 0.80
N LEU A 104 -2.88 0.76 2.01
CA LEU A 104 -2.65 -0.65 2.35
C LEU A 104 -3.54 -1.12 3.50
N PHE A 105 -3.68 -2.44 3.60
CA PHE A 105 -4.19 -3.13 4.78
C PHE A 105 -3.01 -3.84 5.50
N PRO A 106 -2.65 -3.44 6.74
CA PRO A 106 -1.50 -3.98 7.45
C PRO A 106 -1.85 -5.34 8.06
N ASP A 107 -2.00 -6.35 7.21
CA ASP A 107 -2.41 -7.70 7.59
C ASP A 107 -1.23 -8.69 7.57
N PRO A 108 -1.16 -9.63 8.52
CA PRO A 108 -0.14 -10.68 8.50
C PRO A 108 -0.29 -11.58 7.28
N ILE A 109 0.73 -11.62 6.44
CA ILE A 109 0.76 -12.48 5.25
C ILE A 109 1.89 -13.53 5.35
N THR A 110 1.64 -14.70 4.77
CA THR A 110 2.58 -15.81 4.64
C THR A 110 2.94 -16.02 3.18
N ASP A 111 3.81 -16.98 2.89
CA ASP A 111 4.10 -17.44 1.52
C ASP A 111 2.96 -18.26 0.90
N ASP A 112 1.98 -18.69 1.71
CA ASP A 112 0.73 -19.26 1.22
C ASP A 112 -0.22 -18.14 0.78
N ILE A 113 -0.65 -18.19 -0.49
CA ILE A 113 -1.52 -17.19 -1.10
C ILE A 113 -2.96 -17.32 -0.59
N GLU A 114 -3.37 -18.53 -0.17
CA GLU A 114 -4.71 -18.80 0.33
C GLU A 114 -4.86 -18.54 1.83
N PHE A 115 -3.77 -18.15 2.50
CA PHE A 115 -3.80 -17.82 3.92
C PHE A 115 -4.53 -16.50 4.18
N ASP A 116 -5.64 -16.58 4.90
CA ASP A 116 -6.38 -15.43 5.43
C ASP A 116 -6.13 -15.33 6.94
N SER A 117 -5.44 -14.28 7.39
CA SER A 117 -5.10 -14.13 8.80
C SER A 117 -6.35 -13.99 9.70
N LYS A 118 -7.48 -13.49 9.18
CA LYS A 118 -8.72 -13.35 9.95
C LYS A 118 -9.37 -14.70 10.23
N GLU A 119 -9.19 -15.67 9.34
CA GLU A 119 -9.76 -17.02 9.44
C GLU A 119 -8.76 -18.03 10.04
N ASN A 120 -7.47 -17.89 9.73
CA ASN A 120 -6.45 -18.90 9.99
C ASN A 120 -5.53 -18.61 11.19
N MET A 121 -5.58 -17.40 11.77
CA MET A 121 -4.73 -17.01 12.89
C MET A 121 -5.54 -16.76 14.17
N ASP A 122 -4.96 -17.07 15.33
CA ASP A 122 -5.55 -16.67 16.61
C ASP A 122 -5.73 -15.15 16.70
N ILE A 123 -6.86 -14.71 17.26
CA ILE A 123 -7.22 -13.29 17.31
C ILE A 123 -6.24 -12.45 18.13
N CYS A 124 -5.68 -13.01 19.21
CA CYS A 124 -4.72 -12.31 20.06
C CYS A 124 -3.36 -12.22 19.36
N GLU A 125 -2.90 -13.33 18.75
CA GLU A 125 -1.68 -13.36 17.95
C GLU A 125 -1.75 -12.36 16.79
N ARG A 126 -2.85 -12.39 16.02
CA ARG A 126 -3.10 -11.45 14.93
C ARG A 126 -3.05 -10.01 15.41
N GLY A 127 -3.70 -9.70 16.53
CA GLY A 127 -3.69 -8.36 17.12
C GLY A 127 -2.28 -7.83 17.41
N ILE A 128 -1.39 -8.69 17.89
CA ILE A 128 0.02 -8.34 18.14
C ILE A 128 0.75 -8.06 16.83
N LEU A 129 0.60 -8.92 15.83
CA LEU A 129 1.28 -8.79 14.54
C LEU A 129 0.80 -7.56 13.76
N VAL A 130 -0.51 -7.31 13.72
CA VAL A 130 -1.09 -6.09 13.10
C VAL A 130 -0.52 -4.84 13.78
N LYS A 131 -0.38 -4.82 15.11
CA LYS A 131 0.23 -3.69 15.82
C LYS A 131 1.69 -3.49 15.42
N HIS A 132 2.47 -4.56 15.25
CA HIS A 132 3.84 -4.47 14.76
C HIS A 132 3.92 -3.95 13.31
N LEU A 133 3.05 -4.45 12.42
CA LEU A 133 2.95 -3.99 11.03
C LEU A 133 2.60 -2.51 10.96
N LYS A 134 1.58 -2.07 11.71
CA LYS A 134 1.21 -0.65 11.80
C LYS A 134 2.37 0.21 12.29
N THR A 135 3.13 -0.25 13.28
CA THR A 135 4.32 0.46 13.78
C THR A 135 5.41 0.53 12.71
N PHE A 136 5.64 -0.56 11.98
CA PHE A 136 6.58 -0.62 10.88
C PHE A 136 6.21 0.37 9.76
N TYR A 137 4.97 0.34 9.25
CA TYR A 137 4.50 1.27 8.22
C TYR A 137 4.50 2.73 8.69
N SER A 138 4.13 2.98 9.96
CA SER A 138 4.18 4.33 10.54
C SER A 138 5.59 4.92 10.53
N SER A 139 6.64 4.08 10.56
CA SER A 139 8.03 4.56 10.46
C SER A 139 8.37 5.20 9.10
N PHE A 140 7.56 4.96 8.07
CA PHE A 140 7.64 5.61 6.75
C PHE A 140 6.66 6.78 6.60
N GLY A 141 5.89 7.10 7.64
CA GLY A 141 4.88 8.14 7.64
C GLY A 141 3.49 7.69 7.21
N PHE A 142 3.24 6.37 7.08
CA PHE A 142 1.86 5.90 6.94
C PHE A 142 1.07 6.25 8.19
N GLN A 143 -0.20 6.57 8.01
CA GLN A 143 -1.14 6.86 9.09
C GLN A 143 -2.42 6.07 8.88
N GLU A 144 -3.09 5.71 9.97
CA GLU A 144 -4.40 5.08 9.91
C GLU A 144 -5.43 6.01 9.24
N MET A 145 -6.31 5.45 8.41
CA MET A 145 -7.43 6.22 7.87
C MET A 145 -8.47 6.44 8.98
N LYS A 146 -9.04 7.65 9.04
CA LYS A 146 -10.13 7.95 9.99
C LYS A 146 -11.43 7.28 9.56
N THR A 147 -11.61 7.09 8.25
CA THR A 147 -12.79 6.43 7.67
C THR A 147 -12.84 4.94 7.96
N ASN A 148 -11.68 4.28 8.02
CA ASN A 148 -11.54 2.89 8.48
C ASN A 148 -10.13 2.69 9.07
N ARG A 149 -10.04 2.46 10.39
CA ARG A 149 -8.76 2.31 11.11
C ARG A 149 -8.06 0.98 10.85
N GLU A 150 -8.70 0.05 10.16
CA GLU A 150 -8.03 -1.15 9.68
C GLU A 150 -7.00 -0.79 8.60
N TYR A 151 -7.25 0.25 7.81
CA TYR A 151 -6.39 0.63 6.70
C TYR A 151 -5.43 1.76 7.06
N MET A 152 -4.31 1.81 6.34
CA MET A 152 -3.33 2.87 6.43
C MET A 152 -3.09 3.51 5.08
N TYR A 153 -2.62 4.75 5.10
CA TYR A 153 -2.21 5.44 3.89
C TYR A 153 -1.00 6.33 4.09
N LEU A 154 -0.29 6.56 2.99
CA LEU A 154 0.81 7.49 2.87
C LEU A 154 0.47 8.58 1.88
N ASP A 155 0.76 9.82 2.24
CA ASP A 155 0.68 11.00 1.37
C ASP A 155 2.11 11.34 0.90
N LEU A 156 2.43 11.05 -0.36
CA LEU A 156 3.82 11.12 -0.87
C LEU A 156 4.42 12.53 -0.85
N ASN A 157 3.62 13.58 -1.02
CA ASN A 157 4.09 14.98 -0.91
C ASN A 157 4.37 15.40 0.56
N LYS A 158 3.92 14.63 1.56
CA LYS A 158 4.22 14.89 2.97
C LYS A 158 5.40 14.07 3.48
N VAL A 159 5.93 13.15 2.68
CA VAL A 159 7.10 12.35 3.04
C VAL A 159 8.30 13.26 3.15
N LYS A 160 8.92 13.28 4.33
CA LYS A 160 10.20 13.93 4.54
C LYS A 160 11.29 12.94 4.18
N TRP A 161 11.85 13.07 2.99
CA TRP A 161 13.02 12.30 2.60
C TRP A 161 14.20 12.69 3.46
N THR A 162 14.69 11.77 4.29
CA THR A 162 16.05 11.90 4.82
C THR A 162 16.99 11.90 3.62
N LYS A 163 17.72 13.01 3.44
CA LYS A 163 18.78 13.11 2.44
C LYS A 163 19.70 11.90 2.61
N SER A 164 19.91 11.16 1.52
CA SER A 164 21.00 10.19 1.44
C SER A 164 22.29 10.90 1.83
N ILE A 165 22.99 10.34 2.81
CA ILE A 165 24.38 10.69 3.05
C ILE A 165 25.14 10.09 1.86
N THR A 166 25.34 10.90 0.81
CA THR A 166 26.34 10.66 -0.23
C THR A 166 27.73 10.66 0.37
#